data_AF-A0AAN8GAL4-F1
#
_entry.id   AF-A0AAN8GAL4-F1
#
_cell.length_a   1.000
_cell.length_b   1.000
_cell.length_c   1.000
_cell.angle_alpha   90.00
_cell.angle_beta   90.00
_cell.angle_gamma   90.00
#
_symmetry.space_group_name_H-M   'P 1'
#
loop_
_entity.id
_entity.type
_entity.pdbx_description
1 polymer ?
#
loop_
_entity_poly.entity_id
_entity_poly.type
_entity_poly.pdbx_seq_one_letter_code
_entity_poly.pdbx_strand_id
1 'polypeptide(L)'
;MFLKTIWSAYREVYPISMLPNTVADSCNFINVEHNTRLLEICQMLEASSEYTAVHPCDVFLPETFYPCFNIIFGIILELYLLIQTAMTFERTIATIYVRSYEHKKVLPAIIIALSTVSIAVGTQLWLYHGKVITHPQVSVLNTPIEIYDRTNCVLIFNVVVCGLTTASMIILVIINKKRQMK
;
A
#
# COMPACT_ATOMS: atom_id res chain seq x y z
N MET A 1 21.14 -5.80 -6.40
CA MET A 1 20.65 -6.82 -7.37
C MET A 1 19.17 -7.13 -7.14
N PHE A 2 18.75 -7.46 -5.92
CA PHE A 2 17.33 -7.69 -5.53
C PHE A 2 16.37 -6.53 -5.87
N LEU A 3 16.80 -5.29 -5.64
CA LEU A 3 16.01 -4.08 -5.94
C LEU A 3 15.90 -3.74 -7.44
N LYS A 4 16.83 -4.22 -8.27
CA LYS A 4 16.76 -4.03 -9.73
C LYS A 4 15.69 -4.95 -10.35
N THR A 5 15.51 -6.13 -9.76
CA THR A 5 14.46 -7.10 -10.11
C THR A 5 13.08 -6.61 -9.68
N ILE A 6 12.95 -5.98 -8.51
CA ILE A 6 11.68 -5.39 -8.03
C ILE A 6 11.33 -4.13 -8.84
N TRP A 7 12.31 -3.27 -9.13
CA TRP A 7 12.10 -2.04 -9.91
C TRP A 7 11.78 -2.30 -11.39
N SER A 8 12.36 -3.34 -12.00
CA SER A 8 12.02 -3.76 -13.37
C SER A 8 10.61 -4.33 -13.45
N ALA A 9 10.16 -5.04 -12.41
CA ALA A 9 8.80 -5.57 -12.33
C ALA A 9 7.74 -4.48 -12.07
N TYR A 10 8.12 -3.31 -11.55
CA TYR A 10 7.19 -2.25 -11.16
C TYR A 10 6.91 -1.21 -12.26
N ARG A 11 7.87 -1.01 -13.19
CA ARG A 11 7.74 -0.02 -14.28
C ARG A 11 6.70 -0.43 -15.34
N GLU A 12 6.35 -1.71 -15.42
CA GLU A 12 5.36 -2.23 -16.39
C GLU A 12 3.92 -2.20 -15.88
N VAL A 13 3.67 -1.90 -14.60
CA VAL A 13 2.37 -2.16 -13.96
C VAL A 13 1.42 -0.95 -13.98
N TYR A 14 1.90 0.30 -14.11
CA TYR A 14 1.00 1.47 -14.08
C TYR A 14 1.48 2.69 -14.91
N PRO A 15 0.86 2.97 -16.08
CA PRO A 15 0.72 4.34 -16.54
C PRO A 15 -0.44 5.02 -15.77
N ILE A 16 -0.18 6.27 -15.37
CA ILE A 16 -1.03 7.08 -14.50
C ILE A 16 -2.23 7.60 -15.32
N SER A 17 -3.39 6.94 -15.22
CA SER A 17 -4.69 7.59 -15.35
C SER A 17 -5.87 6.66 -15.01
N MET A 18 -6.79 7.22 -14.22
CA MET A 18 -8.23 6.92 -14.14
C MET A 18 -8.81 6.12 -12.95
N LEU A 19 -9.85 6.79 -12.43
CA LEU A 19 -10.78 6.52 -11.35
C LEU A 19 -11.95 5.63 -11.87
N PRO A 20 -12.90 5.25 -11.01
CA PRO A 20 -13.21 3.89 -10.56
C PRO A 20 -14.21 3.10 -11.46
N ASN A 21 -14.59 3.61 -12.64
CA ASN A 21 -15.67 3.01 -13.44
C ASN A 21 -15.19 2.11 -14.58
N THR A 22 -13.88 1.86 -14.68
CA THR A 22 -13.26 1.18 -15.82
C THR A 22 -12.61 -0.16 -15.47
N VAL A 23 -12.68 -0.66 -14.23
CA VAL A 23 -11.90 -1.84 -13.83
C VAL A 23 -12.32 -3.11 -14.59
N ALA A 24 -13.63 -3.31 -14.81
CA ALA A 24 -14.14 -4.45 -15.59
C ALA A 24 -13.78 -4.34 -17.09
N ASP A 25 -13.83 -3.15 -17.68
CA ASP A 25 -13.45 -2.94 -19.09
C ASP A 25 -11.93 -2.92 -19.31
N SER A 26 -11.14 -2.60 -18.26
CA SER A 26 -9.68 -2.56 -18.34
C SER A 26 -9.03 -3.95 -18.33
N CYS A 27 -9.59 -4.95 -17.64
CA CYS A 27 -9.04 -6.32 -17.71
C CYS A 27 -9.33 -6.97 -19.09
N ASN A 28 -10.31 -6.50 -19.86
CA ASN A 28 -10.57 -6.96 -21.25
C ASN A 28 -9.62 -6.34 -22.31
N PHE A 29 -8.97 -5.21 -22.01
CA PHE A 29 -8.12 -4.48 -22.96
C PHE A 29 -6.61 -4.77 -22.83
N ILE A 30 -6.20 -5.54 -21.83
CA ILE A 30 -4.79 -5.93 -21.66
C ILE A 30 -4.52 -7.14 -22.55
N ASN A 31 -3.96 -6.84 -23.73
CA ASN A 31 -3.58 -7.83 -24.72
C ASN A 31 -2.70 -8.92 -24.11
N VAL A 32 -3.18 -10.15 -24.25
CA VAL A 32 -2.69 -11.38 -23.62
C VAL A 32 -1.37 -11.78 -24.27
N GLU A 33 -0.23 -11.32 -23.76
CA GLU A 33 1.03 -12.02 -24.07
C GLU A 33 2.18 -11.90 -23.06
N HIS A 34 2.18 -10.94 -22.11
CA HIS A 34 3.40 -10.76 -21.29
C HIS A 34 3.24 -10.36 -19.83
N ASN A 35 2.14 -10.71 -19.15
CA ASN A 35 2.09 -10.46 -17.70
C ASN A 35 1.17 -11.40 -16.92
N THR A 36 1.66 -12.62 -16.65
CA THR A 36 1.02 -13.60 -15.75
C THR A 36 0.77 -13.05 -14.35
N ARG A 37 1.53 -12.04 -13.90
CA ARG A 37 1.36 -11.40 -12.57
C ARG A 37 0.22 -10.37 -12.52
N LEU A 38 -0.10 -9.70 -13.63
CA LEU A 38 -1.25 -8.80 -13.68
C LEU A 38 -2.57 -9.58 -13.71
N LEU A 39 -2.56 -10.78 -14.30
CA LEU A 39 -3.73 -11.67 -14.29
C LEU A 39 -4.07 -12.13 -12.87
N GLU A 40 -3.07 -12.48 -12.07
CA GLU A 40 -3.26 -12.85 -10.65
C GLU A 40 -3.79 -11.67 -9.81
N ILE A 41 -3.35 -10.43 -10.11
CA ILE A 41 -3.84 -9.23 -9.43
C ILE A 41 -5.27 -8.87 -9.87
N CYS A 42 -5.60 -8.94 -11.17
CA CYS A 42 -6.99 -8.79 -11.67
C CYS A 42 -7.89 -9.87 -11.03
N GLN A 43 -7.44 -11.13 -10.94
CA GLN A 43 -8.22 -12.22 -10.32
C GLN A 43 -8.43 -12.00 -8.82
N MET A 44 -7.43 -11.49 -8.09
CA MET A 44 -7.62 -11.14 -6.68
C MET A 44 -8.56 -9.94 -6.50
N LEU A 45 -8.50 -8.95 -7.40
CA LEU A 45 -9.40 -7.80 -7.41
C LEU A 45 -10.84 -8.19 -7.78
N GLU A 46 -11.02 -9.03 -8.78
CA GLU A 46 -12.32 -9.55 -9.22
C GLU A 46 -12.95 -10.45 -8.15
N ALA A 47 -12.15 -11.33 -7.53
CA ALA A 47 -12.57 -12.11 -6.37
C ALA A 47 -12.96 -11.20 -5.18
N SER A 48 -12.21 -10.12 -4.93
CA SER A 48 -12.55 -9.15 -3.88
C SER A 48 -13.79 -8.30 -4.22
N SER A 49 -14.06 -8.10 -5.52
CA SER A 49 -15.22 -7.38 -6.04
C SER A 49 -16.51 -8.16 -5.82
N GLU A 50 -16.47 -9.50 -5.82
CA GLU A 50 -17.60 -10.34 -5.45
C GLU A 50 -17.99 -10.19 -3.97
N TYR A 51 -17.02 -9.99 -3.07
CA TYR A 51 -17.27 -9.74 -1.64
C TYR A 51 -17.66 -8.28 -1.32
N THR A 52 -17.52 -7.37 -2.29
CA THR A 52 -17.88 -5.96 -2.16
C THR A 52 -19.05 -5.57 -3.09
N ALA A 53 -19.65 -6.56 -3.74
CA ALA A 53 -20.70 -6.35 -4.72
C ALA A 53 -21.91 -5.64 -4.12
N VAL A 54 -22.28 -4.56 -4.80
CA VAL A 54 -23.28 -3.53 -4.48
C VAL A 54 -24.73 -4.05 -4.56
N HIS A 55 -24.95 -5.36 -4.69
CA HIS A 55 -26.29 -5.95 -4.65
C HIS A 55 -26.72 -6.25 -3.20
N PRO A 56 -27.72 -5.51 -2.67
CA PRO A 56 -27.92 -5.26 -1.24
C PRO A 56 -28.82 -6.29 -0.54
N CYS A 57 -28.70 -7.58 -0.86
CA CYS A 57 -29.57 -8.61 -0.26
C CYS A 57 -28.73 -9.68 0.46
N ASP A 58 -28.67 -9.52 1.78
CA ASP A 58 -28.58 -10.58 2.81
C ASP A 58 -27.34 -11.49 2.88
N VAL A 59 -26.13 -10.93 2.72
CA VAL A 59 -24.94 -11.59 3.29
C VAL A 59 -24.47 -10.80 4.50
N PHE A 60 -25.12 -11.06 5.65
CA PHE A 60 -24.59 -10.65 6.95
C PHE A 60 -23.29 -11.42 7.18
N LEU A 61 -22.16 -10.72 7.13
CA LEU A 61 -20.87 -11.33 7.45
C LEU A 61 -20.88 -11.79 8.91
N PRO A 62 -20.42 -13.02 9.20
CA PRO A 62 -20.24 -13.48 10.57
C PRO A 62 -19.36 -12.49 11.36
N GLU A 63 -19.71 -12.24 12.62
CA GLU A 63 -19.04 -11.25 13.49
C GLU A 63 -17.53 -11.50 13.62
N THR A 64 -17.08 -12.75 13.45
CA THR A 64 -15.65 -13.12 13.48
C THR A 64 -14.96 -13.01 12.12
N PHE A 65 -15.71 -13.08 11.02
CA PHE A 65 -15.15 -13.05 9.67
C PHE A 65 -14.76 -11.63 9.28
N TYR A 66 -15.60 -10.65 9.60
CA TYR A 66 -15.34 -9.23 9.32
C TYR A 66 -13.99 -8.72 9.86
N PRO A 67 -13.65 -8.84 11.16
CA PRO A 67 -12.41 -8.28 11.68
C PRO A 67 -11.17 -8.97 11.09
N CYS A 68 -11.23 -10.28 10.81
CA CYS A 68 -10.12 -10.99 10.17
C CYS A 68 -9.80 -10.42 8.78
N PHE A 69 -10.82 -10.24 7.93
CA PHE A 69 -10.62 -9.70 6.58
C PHE A 69 -10.22 -8.24 6.60
N ASN A 70 -10.83 -7.43 7.47
CA ASN A 70 -10.49 -6.02 7.59
C ASN A 70 -9.05 -5.82 8.11
N ILE A 71 -8.60 -6.61 9.08
CA ILE A 71 -7.20 -6.60 9.56
C ILE A 71 -6.24 -6.96 8.42
N ILE A 72 -6.51 -8.05 7.68
CA ILE A 72 -5.63 -8.46 6.56
C ILE A 72 -5.55 -7.36 5.51
N PHE A 73 -6.69 -6.80 5.12
CA PHE A 73 -6.75 -5.71 4.15
C PHE A 73 -6.02 -4.46 4.64
N GLY A 74 -6.21 -4.09 5.91
CA GLY A 74 -5.52 -2.97 6.56
C GLY A 74 -4.00 -3.16 6.61
N ILE A 75 -3.52 -4.36 6.96
CA ILE A 75 -2.09 -4.70 6.94
C ILE A 75 -1.52 -4.53 5.54
N ILE A 76 -2.21 -5.03 4.50
CA ILE A 76 -1.73 -4.94 3.11
C ILE A 76 -1.64 -3.48 2.66
N LEU A 77 -2.67 -2.67 2.93
CA LEU A 77 -2.68 -1.25 2.58
C LEU A 77 -1.58 -0.46 3.30
N GLU A 78 -1.38 -0.70 4.59
CA GLU A 78 -0.33 -0.03 5.35
C GLU A 78 1.07 -0.47 4.92
N LEU A 79 1.29 -1.76 4.69
CA LEU A 79 2.54 -2.28 4.13
C LEU A 79 2.86 -1.61 2.80
N TYR A 80 1.86 -1.46 1.92
CA TYR A 80 2.05 -0.79 0.64
C TYR A 80 2.57 0.65 0.81
N LEU A 81 1.94 1.44 1.67
CA LEU A 81 2.34 2.83 1.96
C LEU A 81 3.74 2.92 2.58
N LEU A 82 4.04 2.05 3.54
CA LEU A 82 5.33 2.04 4.23
C LEU A 82 6.47 1.51 3.33
N ILE A 83 6.20 0.58 2.42
CA ILE A 83 7.17 0.12 1.41
C ILE A 83 7.51 1.28 0.45
N GLN A 84 6.50 2.03 -0.01
CA GLN A 84 6.73 3.21 -0.84
C GLN A 84 7.60 4.26 -0.12
N THR A 85 7.36 4.44 1.18
CA THR A 85 8.17 5.31 2.05
C THR A 85 9.61 4.80 2.17
N ALA A 86 9.81 3.51 2.42
CA ALA A 86 11.11 2.88 2.51
C ALA A 86 11.93 3.03 1.22
N MET A 87 11.31 2.82 0.06
CA MET A 87 11.96 3.03 -1.25
C MET A 87 12.39 4.48 -1.46
N THR A 88 11.55 5.43 -1.04
CA THR A 88 11.86 6.86 -1.14
C THR A 88 13.04 7.24 -0.23
N PHE A 89 13.08 6.67 0.97
CA PHE A 89 14.18 6.86 1.90
C PHE A 89 15.49 6.27 1.39
N GLU A 90 15.46 5.06 0.82
CA GLU A 90 16.63 4.44 0.19
C GLU A 90 17.20 5.34 -0.92
N ARG A 91 16.33 5.87 -1.78
CA ARG A 91 16.73 6.81 -2.85
C ARG A 91 17.30 8.11 -2.31
N THR A 92 16.74 8.60 -1.21
CA THR A 92 17.23 9.82 -0.56
C THR A 92 18.66 9.60 -0.06
N ILE A 93 18.91 8.49 0.63
CA ILE A 93 20.26 8.12 1.09
C ILE A 93 21.21 7.96 -0.09
N ALA A 94 20.81 7.21 -1.12
CA ALA A 94 21.66 6.97 -2.28
C ALA A 94 22.03 8.28 -3.01
N THR A 95 21.12 9.25 -3.08
CA THR A 95 21.34 10.53 -3.74
C THR A 95 22.30 11.43 -2.95
N ILE A 96 22.14 11.48 -1.62
CA ILE A 96 22.95 12.34 -0.73
C ILE A 96 24.33 11.72 -0.46
N TYR A 97 24.39 10.41 -0.21
CA TYR A 97 25.58 9.70 0.25
C TYR A 97 26.19 8.77 -0.80
N VAL A 98 26.19 9.14 -2.08
CA VAL A 98 26.64 8.31 -3.23
C VAL A 98 27.91 7.49 -2.91
N ARG A 99 28.99 8.14 -2.45
CA ARG A 99 30.28 7.47 -2.20
C ARG A 99 30.28 6.50 -1.00
N SER A 100 29.50 6.81 0.03
CA SER A 100 29.47 6.01 1.27
C SER A 100 28.41 4.89 1.18
N TYR A 101 27.42 5.07 0.31
CA TYR A 101 26.35 4.10 0.06
C TYR A 101 26.89 2.80 -0.54
N GLU A 102 27.81 2.88 -1.50
CA GLU A 102 28.41 1.71 -2.15
C GLU A 102 29.18 0.79 -1.17
N HIS A 103 29.70 1.36 -0.07
CA HIS A 103 30.49 0.63 0.92
C HIS A 103 29.67 0.15 2.13
N LYS A 104 28.41 0.60 2.28
CA LYS A 104 27.56 0.16 3.39
C LYS A 104 26.91 -1.19 3.08
N LYS A 105 27.02 -2.12 4.04
CA LYS A 105 26.38 -3.45 4.00
C LYS A 105 24.85 -3.33 4.02
N VAL A 106 24.16 -4.41 3.63
CA VAL A 106 22.69 -4.59 3.52
C VAL A 106 21.87 -4.29 4.80
N LEU A 107 22.56 -4.07 5.92
CA LEU A 107 21.99 -3.89 7.26
C LEU A 107 20.89 -2.82 7.39
N PRO A 108 21.02 -1.58 6.86
CA PRO A 108 19.98 -0.56 7.03
C PRO A 108 18.70 -0.89 6.26
N ALA A 109 18.81 -1.59 5.12
CA ALA A 109 17.63 -2.02 4.36
C ALA A 109 16.83 -3.07 5.13
N ILE A 110 17.50 -4.00 5.81
CA ILE A 110 16.84 -5.01 6.66
C ILE A 110 16.13 -4.34 7.84
N ILE A 111 16.78 -3.38 8.50
CA ILE A 111 16.17 -2.64 9.63
C ILE A 111 14.89 -1.92 9.17
N ILE A 112 14.95 -1.23 8.03
CA ILE A 112 13.78 -0.53 7.49
C ILE A 112 12.66 -1.54 7.16
N ALA A 113 12.97 -2.63 6.48
CA ALA A 113 11.97 -3.65 6.14
C ALA A 113 11.28 -4.25 7.38
N LEU A 114 12.05 -4.61 8.41
CA LEU A 114 11.50 -5.12 9.67
C LEU A 114 10.65 -4.08 10.40
N SER A 115 11.08 -2.81 10.39
CA SER A 115 10.33 -1.72 11.01
C SER A 115 8.98 -1.49 10.30
N THR A 116 8.96 -1.56 8.97
CA THR A 116 7.75 -1.42 8.15
C THR A 116 6.72 -2.50 8.50
N VAL A 117 7.14 -3.77 8.54
CA VAL A 117 6.24 -4.88 8.90
C VAL A 117 5.72 -4.74 10.32
N SER A 118 6.60 -4.38 11.25
CA SER A 118 6.22 -4.22 12.67
C SER A 118 5.21 -3.10 12.88
N ILE A 119 5.38 -1.96 12.18
CA ILE A 119 4.45 -0.84 12.25
C ILE A 119 3.09 -1.24 11.68
N ALA A 120 3.04 -1.85 10.48
CA ALA A 120 1.79 -2.24 9.83
C ALA A 120 0.98 -3.28 10.63
N VAL A 121 1.66 -4.23 11.29
CA VAL A 121 0.97 -5.19 12.18
C VAL A 121 0.54 -4.50 13.48
N GLY A 122 1.40 -3.65 14.05
CA GLY A 122 1.15 -2.97 15.31
C GLY A 122 -0.04 -2.01 15.27
N THR A 123 -0.17 -1.23 14.21
CA THR A 123 -1.30 -0.31 13.98
C THR A 123 -2.63 -1.06 13.89
N GLN A 124 -2.66 -2.19 13.18
CA GLN A 124 -3.86 -2.99 12.99
C GLN A 124 -4.26 -3.73 14.28
N LEU A 125 -3.29 -4.28 15.02
CA LEU A 125 -3.54 -4.83 16.35
C LEU A 125 -4.06 -3.75 17.32
N TRP A 126 -3.49 -2.54 17.28
CA TRP A 126 -3.93 -1.42 18.10
C TRP A 126 -5.35 -0.95 17.76
N LEU A 127 -5.71 -0.95 16.48
CA LEU A 127 -7.03 -0.54 16.01
C LEU A 127 -8.13 -1.39 16.67
N TYR A 128 -7.94 -2.71 16.66
CA TYR A 128 -8.91 -3.70 17.14
C TYR A 128 -8.77 -4.07 18.63
N HIS A 129 -7.72 -3.62 19.31
CA HIS A 129 -7.51 -3.98 20.72
C HIS A 129 -8.64 -3.49 21.63
N GLY A 130 -9.32 -4.44 22.27
CA GLY A 130 -10.36 -4.19 23.28
C GLY A 130 -11.70 -3.70 22.74
N LYS A 131 -11.98 -3.91 21.45
CA LYS A 131 -13.23 -3.48 20.81
C LYS A 131 -14.08 -4.70 20.44
N VAL A 132 -15.34 -4.68 20.86
CA VAL A 132 -16.36 -5.67 20.50
C VAL A 132 -17.24 -5.01 19.43
N ILE A 133 -17.39 -5.67 18.29
CA ILE A 133 -18.21 -5.17 17.18
C ILE A 133 -19.64 -5.62 17.46
N THR A 134 -20.50 -4.69 17.86
CA THR A 134 -21.90 -4.97 18.23
C THR A 134 -22.89 -4.84 17.07
N HIS A 135 -22.47 -4.25 15.95
CA HIS A 135 -23.34 -3.99 14.81
C HIS A 135 -22.90 -4.73 13.55
N PRO A 136 -23.83 -5.45 12.87
CA PRO A 136 -23.52 -6.13 11.62
C PRO A 136 -23.13 -5.09 10.56
N GLN A 137 -21.98 -5.30 9.92
CA GLN A 137 -21.47 -4.42 8.88
C GLN A 137 -21.92 -4.95 7.51
N VAL A 138 -22.48 -4.05 6.69
CA VAL A 138 -22.96 -4.36 5.33
C VAL A 138 -21.79 -4.46 4.34
N SER A 139 -20.63 -3.89 4.66
CA SER A 139 -19.44 -3.93 3.82
C SER A 139 -18.18 -3.97 4.68
N VAL A 140 -17.17 -4.74 4.23
CA VAL A 140 -15.83 -4.78 4.80
C VAL A 140 -15.14 -3.41 4.76
N LEU A 141 -15.56 -2.53 3.84
CA LEU A 141 -15.03 -1.18 3.68
C LEU A 141 -15.65 -0.15 4.63
N ASN A 142 -16.82 -0.43 5.20
CA ASN A 142 -17.42 0.46 6.18
C ASN A 142 -16.77 0.21 7.54
N THR A 143 -16.12 1.24 8.07
CA THR A 143 -15.56 1.23 9.44
C THR A 143 -16.68 1.29 10.48
N PRO A 144 -16.65 0.41 11.49
CA PRO A 144 -17.60 0.47 12.60
C PRO A 144 -17.39 1.76 13.40
N ILE A 145 -18.49 2.33 13.91
CA ILE A 145 -18.50 3.61 14.64
C ILE A 145 -17.59 3.53 15.87
N GLU A 146 -17.49 2.36 16.50
CA GLU A 146 -16.71 2.10 17.70
C GLU A 146 -15.19 2.22 17.49
N ILE A 147 -14.74 2.11 16.24
CA ILE A 147 -13.33 2.15 15.81
C ILE A 147 -13.06 3.38 14.92
N TYR A 148 -14.08 4.21 14.67
CA TYR A 148 -14.00 5.35 13.76
C TYR A 148 -12.91 6.35 14.17
N ASP A 149 -12.85 6.74 15.44
CA ASP A 149 -11.84 7.70 15.94
C ASP A 149 -10.41 7.20 15.72
N ARG A 150 -10.17 5.92 16.02
CA ARG A 150 -8.87 5.27 15.83
C ARG A 150 -8.48 5.18 14.36
N THR A 151 -9.45 4.84 13.51
CA THR A 151 -9.24 4.75 12.07
C THR A 151 -8.94 6.11 11.47
N ASN A 152 -9.62 7.16 11.93
CA ASN A 152 -9.33 8.53 11.50
C ASN A 152 -7.91 8.96 11.89
N CYS A 153 -7.43 8.59 13.09
CA CYS A 153 -6.03 8.82 13.47
C CYS A 153 -5.03 8.14 12.52
N VAL A 154 -5.26 6.86 12.17
CA VAL A 154 -4.41 6.11 11.22
C VAL A 154 -4.47 6.73 9.83
N LEU A 155 -5.65 7.18 9.39
CA LEU A 155 -5.83 7.86 8.11
C LEU A 155 -5.05 9.17 8.05
N ILE A 156 -5.13 10.00 9.09
CA ILE A 156 -4.36 11.25 9.19
C ILE A 156 -2.86 10.96 9.15
N PHE A 157 -2.41 9.94 9.90
CA PHE A 157 -1.02 9.51 9.87
C PHE A 157 -0.57 9.12 8.45
N ASN A 158 -1.36 8.30 7.75
CA ASN A 158 -1.07 7.87 6.38
C ASN A 158 -1.01 9.05 5.40
N VAL A 159 -1.94 10.01 5.50
CA VAL A 159 -1.94 11.23 4.69
C VAL A 159 -0.68 12.06 4.92
N VAL A 160 -0.26 12.22 6.18
CA VAL A 160 0.97 12.95 6.54
C VAL A 160 2.21 12.24 5.97
N VAL A 161 2.31 10.92 6.11
CA VAL A 161 3.43 10.13 5.56
C VAL A 161 3.49 10.24 4.03
N CYS A 162 2.35 10.15 3.35
CA CYS A 162 2.25 10.37 1.91
C CYS A 162 2.68 11.79 1.48
N GLY A 163 2.27 12.80 2.24
CA GLY A 163 2.69 14.19 2.01
C GLY A 163 4.21 14.36 2.13
N LEU A 164 4.80 13.79 3.18
CA LEU A 164 6.25 13.84 3.42
C LEU A 164 7.05 13.10 2.34
N THR A 165 6.60 11.90 1.93
CA THR A 165 7.27 11.15 0.86
C THR A 165 7.22 11.90 -0.47
N THR A 166 6.06 12.49 -0.80
CA THR A 166 5.90 13.31 -2.01
C THR A 166 6.82 14.54 -1.97
N ALA A 167 6.86 15.26 -0.85
CA ALA A 167 7.76 16.40 -0.68
C ALA A 167 9.24 15.99 -0.83
N SER A 168 9.64 14.87 -0.24
CA SER A 168 11.02 14.35 -0.35
C SER A 168 11.39 14.00 -1.79
N MET A 169 10.48 13.38 -2.56
CA MET A 169 10.66 13.09 -3.99
C MET A 169 10.86 14.38 -4.81
N ILE A 170 10.05 15.42 -4.55
CA ILE A 170 10.19 16.71 -5.24
C ILE A 170 11.55 17.33 -4.98
N ILE A 171 12.00 17.34 -3.72
CA ILE A 171 13.32 17.86 -3.33
C ILE A 171 14.44 17.09 -4.05
N LEU A 172 14.35 15.75 -4.11
CA LEU A 172 15.32 14.92 -4.82
C LEU A 172 15.38 15.24 -6.31
N VAL A 173 14.23 15.45 -6.96
CA VAL A 173 14.18 15.85 -8.37
C VAL A 173 14.87 17.19 -8.60
N ILE A 174 14.63 18.18 -7.72
CA ILE A 174 15.28 19.49 -7.80
C ILE A 174 16.80 19.36 -7.65
N ILE A 175 17.27 18.60 -6.67
CA ILE A 175 18.70 18.36 -6.44
C ILE A 175 19.34 17.67 -7.65
N ASN A 176 18.69 16.64 -8.20
CA ASN A 176 19.20 15.91 -9.36
C ASN A 176 19.28 16.80 -10.61
N LYS A 177 18.27 17.63 -10.87
CA LYS A 177 18.31 18.61 -11.98
C LYS A 177 19.47 19.60 -11.80
N LYS A 178 19.68 20.12 -10.59
CA LYS A 178 20.78 21.06 -10.30
C LYS A 178 22.16 20.41 -10.50
N ARG A 179 22.30 19.12 -10.23
CA ARG A 179 23.56 18.38 -10.44
C ARG A 179 23.88 18.20 -11.92
N GLN A 180 22.90 18.04 -12.80
CA GLN A 180 23.14 17.90 -14.25
C GLN A 180 23.53 19.21 -14.96
N MET A 181 23.29 20.36 -14.33
CA MET A 181 23.69 21.67 -14.87
C MET A 181 25.14 22.04 -14.52
N LYS A 182 25.81 21.26 -13.67
CA LYS A 182 27.24 21.39 -13.37
C LYS A 182 28.02 20.38 -14.17
#